data_AF-A0A1B2ACB9-F1
#
_entry.id   AF-A0A1B2ACB9-F1
#
_cell.length_a   1.000
_cell.length_b   1.000
_cell.length_c   1.000
_cell.angle_alpha   90.00
_cell.angle_beta   90.00
_cell.angle_gamma   90.00
#
_symmetry.space_group_name_H-M   'P 1'
#
loop_
_entity.id
_entity.type
_entity.pdbx_description
1 polymer ?
#
loop_
_entity_poly.entity_id
_entity_poly.type
_entity_poly.pdbx_seq_one_letter_code
_entity_poly.pdbx_strand_id
1 'polypeptide(L)'
;MSDKIRQDALNLRKLVREAEAVSDEVLIACARLKQAMVRARQNPDINVDTGQRALMRLTQAEAQALSLSTSLLRVHDELSKVARETMGGDGDGNTVIAQAAVAEDIPALIEA
;
A
#
# COMPACT_ATOMS: atom_id res chain seq x y z
N MET A 1 -0.94 -30.02 -14.56
CA MET A 1 -1.63 -28.73 -14.37
C MET A 1 -1.83 -28.10 -15.74
N SER A 2 -2.98 -27.50 -16.05
CA SER A 2 -3.16 -26.85 -17.36
C SER A 2 -2.42 -25.52 -17.42
N ASP A 3 -1.98 -25.10 -18.60
CA ASP A 3 -1.29 -23.82 -18.79
C ASP A 3 -2.12 -22.63 -18.31
N LYS A 4 -3.45 -22.73 -18.42
CA LYS A 4 -4.37 -21.73 -17.91
C LYS A 4 -4.27 -21.55 -16.39
N ILE A 5 -4.22 -22.65 -15.63
CA ILE A 5 -4.11 -22.60 -14.16
C ILE A 5 -2.79 -21.93 -13.75
N ARG A 6 -1.69 -22.24 -14.45
CA ARG A 6 -0.38 -21.62 -14.21
C ARG A 6 -0.42 -20.12 -14.49
N GLN A 7 -1.05 -19.71 -15.58
CA GLN A 7 -1.18 -18.31 -15.95
C GLN A 7 -2.02 -17.52 -14.94
N ASP A 8 -3.14 -18.10 -14.49
CA ASP A 8 -4.00 -17.50 -13.48
C ASP A 8 -3.25 -17.29 -12.15
N ALA A 9 -2.48 -18.28 -11.71
CA ALA A 9 -1.67 -18.17 -10.49
C ALA A 9 -0.60 -17.09 -10.56
N LEU A 10 0.09 -16.96 -11.71
CA LEU A 10 1.05 -15.87 -11.93
C LEU A 10 0.38 -14.49 -11.92
N ASN A 11 -0.82 -14.39 -12.50
CA ASN A 11 -1.59 -13.16 -12.51
C ASN A 11 -2.05 -12.77 -11.08
N LEU A 12 -2.56 -13.72 -10.30
CA LEU A 12 -2.94 -13.48 -8.90
C LEU A 12 -1.75 -12.97 -8.08
N ARG A 13 -0.57 -13.60 -8.23
CA ARG A 13 0.65 -13.16 -7.53
C ARG A 13 1.03 -11.72 -7.86
N LYS A 14 0.86 -11.32 -9.12
CA LYS A 14 1.12 -9.95 -9.57
C LYS A 14 0.09 -8.98 -8.96
N LEU A 15 -1.20 -9.28 -9.07
CA LEU A 15 -2.28 -8.42 -8.61
C LEU A 15 -2.26 -8.16 -7.10
N VAL A 16 -1.87 -9.15 -6.29
CA VAL A 16 -1.73 -8.97 -4.83
C VAL A 16 -0.67 -7.92 -4.51
N ARG A 17 0.47 -7.96 -5.18
CA ARG A 17 1.55 -6.97 -4.98
C ARG A 17 1.16 -5.58 -5.44
N GLU A 18 0.44 -5.48 -6.55
CA GLU A 18 -0.11 -4.21 -7.01
C GLU A 18 -1.11 -3.65 -5.98
N ALA A 19 -1.97 -4.48 -5.40
CA ALA A 19 -2.88 -4.06 -4.35
C ALA A 19 -2.15 -3.60 -3.07
N GLU A 20 -1.08 -4.29 -2.66
CA GLU A 20 -0.22 -3.88 -1.54
C GLU A 20 0.41 -2.51 -1.80
N ALA A 21 1.01 -2.30 -2.98
CA ALA A 21 1.63 -1.02 -3.36
C ALA A 21 0.60 0.12 -3.37
N VAL A 22 -0.58 -0.11 -3.94
CA VAL A 22 -1.68 0.89 -3.92
C VAL A 22 -2.12 1.22 -2.49
N SER A 23 -2.08 0.25 -1.57
CA SER A 23 -2.40 0.52 -0.16
C SER A 23 -1.42 1.49 0.49
N ASP A 24 -0.13 1.39 0.14
CA ASP A 24 0.90 2.32 0.62
C ASP A 24 0.75 3.70 -0.01
N GLU A 25 0.39 3.78 -1.31
CA GLU A 25 0.08 5.05 -1.97
C GLU A 25 -1.08 5.80 -1.29
N VAL A 26 -2.11 5.08 -0.84
CA VAL A 26 -3.22 5.67 -0.07
C VAL A 26 -2.71 6.28 1.25
N LEU A 27 -1.83 5.57 1.97
CA LEU A 27 -1.26 6.08 3.22
C LEU A 27 -0.40 7.34 2.98
N ILE A 28 0.40 7.35 1.91
CA ILE A 28 1.17 8.53 1.50
C ILE A 28 0.24 9.71 1.19
N ALA A 29 -0.83 9.48 0.44
CA ALA A 29 -1.81 10.52 0.11
C ALA A 29 -2.49 11.09 1.37
N CYS A 30 -2.91 10.23 2.31
CA CYS A 30 -3.47 10.66 3.58
C CYS A 30 -2.48 11.47 4.42
N ALA A 31 -1.22 11.02 4.51
CA ALA A 31 -0.18 11.74 5.25
C ALA A 31 0.08 13.14 4.68
N ARG A 32 0.17 13.26 3.35
CA ARG A 32 0.31 14.55 2.66
C ARG A 32 -0.88 15.48 2.94
N LEU A 33 -2.10 14.96 2.88
CA LEU A 33 -3.31 15.72 3.21
C LEU A 33 -3.30 16.19 4.67
N LYS A 34 -2.98 15.30 5.61
CA LYS A 34 -2.90 15.65 7.04
C LYS A 34 -1.88 16.75 7.29
N GLN A 35 -0.69 16.64 6.68
CA GLN A 35 0.35 17.66 6.78
C GLN A 35 -0.17 19.03 6.28
N ALA A 36 -0.82 19.06 5.12
CA ALA A 36 -1.41 20.29 4.58
C ALA A 36 -2.47 20.89 5.53
N MET A 37 -3.34 20.06 6.11
CA MET A 37 -4.37 20.50 7.06
C MET A 37 -3.76 21.07 8.35
N VAL A 38 -2.70 20.46 8.88
CA VAL A 38 -2.02 20.95 10.09
C VAL A 38 -1.25 22.24 9.80
N ARG A 39 -0.57 22.33 8.65
CA ARG A 39 0.09 23.57 8.19
C ARG A 39 -0.92 24.72 8.03
N ALA A 40 -2.09 24.46 7.44
CA ALA A 40 -3.14 25.47 7.31
C ALA A 40 -3.59 26.02 8.68
N ARG A 41 -3.66 25.19 9.72
CA ARG A 41 -3.99 25.62 11.10
C ARG A 41 -2.94 26.48 11.77
N GLN A 42 -1.74 26.60 11.20
CA GLN A 42 -0.72 27.53 11.69
C GLN A 42 -0.99 28.97 11.25
N ASN A 43 -1.96 29.22 10.37
CA ASN A 43 -2.38 30.57 10.01
C ASN A 43 -3.02 31.28 11.22
N PRO A 44 -2.49 32.42 11.70
CA PRO A 44 -3.04 33.17 12.84
C PRO A 44 -4.49 33.65 12.65
N ASP A 45 -4.94 33.80 11.40
CA ASP A 45 -6.30 34.23 11.07
C ASP A 45 -7.33 33.09 11.17
N ILE A 46 -6.89 31.86 11.46
CA ILE A 46 -7.72 30.67 11.55
C ILE A 46 -7.84 30.24 13.01
N ASN A 47 -9.07 30.04 13.49
CA ASN A 47 -9.30 29.51 14.84
C ASN A 47 -8.66 28.13 15.00
N VAL A 48 -8.06 27.88 16.16
CA VAL A 48 -7.29 26.66 16.45
C VAL A 48 -8.10 25.37 16.29
N ASP A 49 -9.41 25.40 16.47
CA ASP A 49 -10.32 24.25 16.34
C ASP A 49 -10.83 24.02 14.90
N THR A 50 -10.56 24.95 13.98
CA THR A 50 -10.98 24.85 12.58
C THR A 50 -10.44 23.57 11.95
N GLY A 51 -11.35 22.78 11.36
CA GLY A 51 -11.00 21.52 10.70
C GLY A 51 -10.72 20.34 11.64
N GLN A 52 -10.86 20.49 12.97
CA GLN A 52 -10.59 19.41 13.93
C GLN A 52 -11.40 18.15 13.65
N ARG A 53 -12.70 18.29 13.34
CA ARG A 53 -13.57 17.16 12.98
C ARG A 53 -13.13 16.48 11.69
N ALA A 54 -12.60 17.24 10.73
CA ALA A 54 -12.05 16.68 9.48
C ALA A 54 -10.76 15.91 9.76
N LEU A 55 -9.85 16.43 10.60
CA LEU A 55 -8.63 15.73 11.03
C LEU A 55 -8.92 14.41 11.76
N MET A 56 -9.97 14.39 12.61
CA MET A 56 -10.41 13.16 13.27
C MET A 56 -10.90 12.13 12.26
N ARG A 57 -11.69 12.55 11.26
CA ARG A 57 -12.16 11.65 10.19
C ARG A 57 -11.04 11.16 9.29
N LEU A 58 -10.07 12.01 8.98
CA LEU A 58 -8.89 11.61 8.21
C LEU A 58 -8.07 10.56 8.98
N THR A 59 -7.85 10.77 10.29
CA THR A 59 -7.18 9.77 11.16
C THR A 59 -7.95 8.45 11.19
N GLN A 60 -9.28 8.48 11.20
CA GLN A 60 -10.09 7.26 11.12
C GLN A 60 -9.91 6.55 9.76
N ALA A 61 -9.88 7.31 8.66
CA ALA A 61 -9.66 6.77 7.32
C ALA A 61 -8.26 6.13 7.19
N GLU A 62 -7.22 6.73 7.75
CA GLU A 62 -5.88 6.15 7.81
C GLU A 62 -5.83 4.84 8.60
N ALA A 63 -6.53 4.77 9.74
CA ALA A 63 -6.61 3.53 10.52
C ALA A 63 -7.29 2.41 9.72
N GLN A 64 -8.31 2.74 8.91
CA GLN A 64 -8.94 1.80 7.99
C GLN A 64 -8.00 1.37 6.87
N ALA A 65 -7.22 2.29 6.30
CA ALA A 65 -6.22 1.98 5.28
C ALA A 65 -5.10 1.07 5.81
N LEU A 66 -4.63 1.28 7.04
CA LEU A 66 -3.67 0.38 7.71
C LEU A 66 -4.26 -1.02 7.94
N SER A 67 -5.53 -1.08 8.35
CA SER A 67 -6.24 -2.35 8.52
C SER A 67 -6.39 -3.10 7.19
N LEU A 68 -6.67 -2.38 6.10
CA LEU A 68 -6.71 -2.93 4.74
C LEU A 68 -5.36 -3.50 4.34
N SER A 69 -4.27 -2.73 4.50
CA SER A 69 -2.89 -3.19 4.20
C SER A 69 -2.56 -4.47 4.97
N THR A 70 -2.87 -4.53 6.26
CA THR A 70 -2.67 -5.74 7.07
C THR A 70 -3.49 -6.93 6.57
N SER A 71 -4.70 -6.67 6.08
CA SER A 71 -5.56 -7.72 5.51
C SER A 71 -5.03 -8.23 4.17
N LEU A 72 -4.44 -7.35 3.33
CA LEU A 72 -3.78 -7.73 2.08
C LEU A 72 -2.57 -8.63 2.33
N LEU A 73 -1.74 -8.33 3.34
CA LEU A 73 -0.61 -9.19 3.72
C LEU A 73 -1.06 -10.62 4.11
N ARG A 74 -2.22 -10.75 4.77
CA ARG A 74 -2.78 -12.07 5.09
C ARG A 74 -3.28 -12.78 3.84
N VAL A 75 -3.96 -12.07 2.93
CA VAL A 75 -4.37 -12.63 1.64
C VAL A 75 -3.16 -13.12 0.85
N HIS A 76 -2.06 -12.36 0.85
CA HIS A 76 -0.80 -12.76 0.22
C HIS A 76 -0.24 -14.05 0.83
N ASP A 77 -0.18 -14.17 2.16
CA ASP A 77 0.29 -15.39 2.83
C ASP A 77 -0.57 -16.60 2.48
N GLU A 78 -1.91 -16.46 2.54
CA GLU A 78 -2.83 -17.54 2.17
C GLU A 78 -2.68 -17.97 0.71
N LEU A 79 -2.60 -17.03 -0.23
CA LEU A 79 -2.36 -17.34 -1.65
C LEU A 79 -0.99 -17.99 -1.87
N SER A 80 0.02 -17.62 -1.08
CA SER A 80 1.34 -18.24 -1.13
C SER A 80 1.32 -19.68 -0.61
N LYS A 81 0.55 -19.98 0.44
CA LYS A 81 0.32 -21.34 0.92
C LYS A 81 -0.35 -22.20 -0.15
N VAL A 82 -1.46 -21.72 -0.71
CA VAL A 82 -2.19 -22.41 -1.78
C VAL A 82 -1.28 -22.69 -2.97
N ALA A 83 -0.47 -21.71 -3.38
CA ALA A 83 0.50 -21.88 -4.47
C ALA A 83 1.50 -23.01 -4.21
N ARG A 84 2.07 -23.08 -3.00
CA ARG A 84 3.01 -24.16 -2.62
C ARG A 84 2.36 -25.54 -2.63
N GLU A 85 1.14 -25.64 -2.11
CA GLU A 85 0.39 -26.91 -2.01
C GLU A 85 -0.08 -27.42 -3.37
N THR A 86 -0.47 -26.52 -4.28
CA THR A 86 -1.13 -26.89 -5.54
C THR A 86 -0.20 -26.93 -6.76
N MET A 87 0.90 -26.17 -6.76
CA MET A 87 1.78 -26.05 -7.94
C MET A 87 3.11 -26.80 -7.82
N GLY A 88 3.43 -27.38 -6.66
CA GLY A 88 4.74 -27.98 -6.41
C GLY A 88 5.82 -26.91 -6.24
N GLY A 89 6.70 -27.07 -5.25
CA GLY A 89 7.61 -26.04 -4.72
C GLY A 89 8.74 -25.54 -5.63
N ASP A 90 8.57 -25.55 -6.96
CA ASP A 90 9.62 -25.18 -7.93
C ASP A 90 9.90 -23.66 -8.02
N GLY A 91 9.29 -22.86 -7.16
CA GLY A 91 9.60 -21.44 -7.00
C GLY A 91 9.85 -21.09 -5.55
N ASP A 92 10.97 -20.42 -5.27
CA ASP A 92 11.38 -19.79 -4.00
C ASP A 92 10.32 -18.83 -3.39
N GLY A 93 9.11 -18.72 -3.97
CA GLY A 93 8.08 -17.77 -3.55
C GLY A 93 8.42 -16.31 -3.90
N ASN A 94 9.69 -15.99 -4.12
CA ASN A 94 10.13 -14.68 -4.56
C ASN A 94 9.61 -14.35 -5.96
N THR A 95 9.09 -13.13 -6.09
CA THR A 95 8.84 -12.55 -7.41
C THR A 95 10.12 -11.89 -7.85
N VAL A 96 10.59 -12.27 -9.03
CA VAL A 96 11.72 -11.63 -9.69
C VAL A 96 11.28 -10.19 -9.99
N ILE A 97 11.83 -9.24 -9.22
CA ILE A 97 11.66 -7.82 -9.52
C ILE A 97 12.65 -7.50 -10.63
N ALA A 98 12.15 -7.10 -11.79
CA ALA A 98 13.02 -6.63 -12.87
C ALA A 98 13.80 -5.41 -12.37
N GLN A 99 15.10 -5.34 -12.64
CA GLN A 99 15.98 -4.29 -12.13
C GLN A 99 15.50 -2.88 -12.51
N ALA A 100 14.81 -2.75 -13.66
CA ALA A 100 14.17 -1.52 -14.11
C ALA A 100 12.98 -1.05 -13.23
N ALA A 101 12.34 -1.95 -12.49
CA ALA A 101 11.23 -1.63 -11.58
C ALA A 101 11.70 -1.14 -10.19
N VAL A 102 13.01 -1.18 -9.92
CA VAL A 102 13.63 -0.70 -8.67
C VAL A 102 14.19 0.73 -8.85
N ALA A 103 14.21 1.24 -10.08
CA ALA A 103 14.75 2.56 -10.40
C ALA A 103 13.67 3.65 -10.25
N GLU A 104 13.34 3.99 -9.01
CA GLU A 104 12.84 5.33 -8.70
C GLU A 104 13.87 6.02 -7.80
N ASP A 105 14.56 7.02 -8.35
CA ASP A 105 15.27 8.02 -7.56
C ASP A 105 14.24 8.64 -6.62
N ILE A 106 14.25 8.23 -5.34
CA ILE A 106 13.47 8.90 -4.30
C ILE A 106 14.10 10.28 -4.16
N PRO A 107 13.44 11.38 -4.59
CA PRO A 107 14.00 12.70 -4.38
C PRO A 107 14.10 12.90 -2.88
N ALA A 108 15.29 13.26 -2.41
CA ALA A 108 15.52 13.54 -1.00
C ALA A 108 14.41 14.47 -0.48
N LEU A 109 13.64 14.00 0.50
CA LEU A 109 12.65 14.79 1.23
C LEU A 109 13.36 15.78 2.17
N ILE A 110 14.26 16.59 1.62
CA ILE A 110 14.94 17.69 2.27
C ILE A 110 14.86 18.86 1.30
N GLU A 111 13.89 19.75 1.52
CA GLU A 111 14.12 21.19 1.75
C GLU A 111 12.77 21.94 1.89
N ALA A 112 12.75 22.88 2.84
CA ALA A 112 11.70 23.84 3.25
C ALA A 112 10.62 23.36 4.27
#